data_AF-A0AA35CN92-F1
#
_entry.id   AF-A0AA35CN92-F1
#
_cell.length_a   1.000
_cell.length_b   1.000
_cell.length_c   1.000
_cell.angle_alpha   90.00
_cell.angle_beta   90.00
_cell.angle_gamma   90.00
#
_symmetry.space_group_name_H-M   'P 1'
#
loop_
_entity.id
_entity.type
_entity.pdbx_description
1 polymer ?
#
loop_
_entity_poly.entity_id
_entity_poly.type
_entity_poly.pdbx_seq_one_letter_code
_entity_poly.pdbx_strand_id
1 'polypeptide(L)'
;MGEPELPQVFLPEGGLSVRAPDGRSLVFLRVPQLEVELKQVLAGQPDEFTYRWAYHPGYRLHVLFVYWPVQGGIQIGVGIPEGPGDGILAAMEGESDIYLTLEPLPEHQETFEGEDLGKVVAGMTVPLAGVRFSRRFGGSAGGESS
;
A
#
# COMPACT_ATOMS: atom_id res chain seq x y z
N MET A 1 -16.95 -4.55 -27.19
CA MET A 1 -15.92 -4.94 -26.23
C MET A 1 -16.20 -4.14 -24.99
N GLY A 2 -16.46 -4.79 -23.85
CA GLY A 2 -16.61 -4.07 -22.59
C GLY A 2 -15.31 -3.33 -22.27
N GLU A 3 -15.41 -2.11 -21.77
CA GLU A 3 -14.26 -1.41 -21.22
C GLU A 3 -13.62 -2.31 -20.15
N PRO A 4 -12.28 -2.41 -20.08
CA PRO A 4 -11.65 -3.14 -18.99
C PRO A 4 -12.10 -2.50 -17.67
N GLU A 5 -12.78 -3.27 -16.82
CA GLU A 5 -13.13 -2.81 -15.47
C GLU A 5 -11.83 -2.38 -14.78
N LEU A 6 -11.76 -1.11 -14.41
CA LEU A 6 -10.66 -0.60 -13.62
C LEU A 6 -10.67 -1.36 -12.28
N PRO A 7 -9.51 -1.82 -11.79
CA PRO A 7 -9.45 -2.53 -10.52
C PRO A 7 -10.05 -1.67 -9.40
N GLN A 8 -10.68 -2.32 -8.43
CA GLN A 8 -11.26 -1.62 -7.29
C GLN A 8 -10.15 -0.94 -6.48
N VAL A 9 -10.32 0.35 -6.18
CA VAL A 9 -9.36 1.15 -5.40
C VAL A 9 -10.05 1.67 -4.15
N PHE A 10 -9.46 1.38 -2.99
CA PHE A 10 -9.92 1.84 -1.69
C PHE A 10 -9.02 2.96 -1.17
N LEU A 11 -9.62 3.96 -0.54
CA LEU A 11 -8.87 5.00 0.17
C LEU A 11 -8.72 4.60 1.64
N PRO A 12 -7.53 4.77 2.26
CA PRO A 12 -7.37 4.57 3.68
C PRO A 12 -8.25 5.52 4.50
N GLU A 13 -8.89 4.99 5.54
CA GLU A 13 -9.59 5.78 6.56
C GLU A 13 -8.59 6.47 7.51
N GLY A 14 -7.36 5.96 7.57
CA GLY A 14 -6.26 6.53 8.33
C GLY A 14 -4.93 5.89 7.91
N GLY A 15 -3.83 6.59 8.20
CA GLY A 15 -2.49 6.12 7.91
C GLY A 15 -1.51 6.57 8.99
N LEU A 16 -0.53 5.71 9.28
CA LEU A 16 0.52 5.98 10.23
C LEU A 16 1.84 5.40 9.72
N SER A 17 2.91 6.16 9.84
CA SER A 17 4.24 5.72 9.42
C SER A 17 5.22 5.81 10.57
N VAL A 18 5.97 4.74 10.82
CA VAL A 18 6.91 4.64 11.93
C VAL A 18 8.22 4.02 11.47
N ARG A 19 9.29 4.25 12.23
CA ARG A 19 10.57 3.58 12.00
C ARG A 19 10.69 2.38 12.93
N ALA A 20 10.96 1.22 12.34
CA ALA A 20 11.33 0.03 13.09
C ALA A 20 12.69 0.22 13.80
N PRO A 21 13.00 -0.54 14.87
CA PRO A 21 14.31 -0.49 15.53
C PRO A 21 15.49 -0.80 14.59
N ASP A 22 15.26 -1.55 13.52
CA ASP A 22 16.24 -1.87 12.48
C ASP A 22 16.37 -0.78 11.38
N GLY A 23 15.64 0.33 11.51
CA GLY A 23 15.65 1.47 10.59
C GLY A 23 14.67 1.35 9.41
N ARG A 24 14.00 0.21 9.22
CA ARG A 24 13.00 0.04 8.16
C ARG A 24 11.81 0.99 8.35
N SER A 25 11.23 1.42 7.23
CA SER A 25 9.99 2.21 7.23
C SER A 25 8.81 1.25 7.29
N LEU A 26 7.97 1.39 8.31
CA LEU A 26 6.73 0.64 8.44
C LEU A 26 5.57 1.60 8.24
N VAL A 27 4.65 1.24 7.35
CA VAL A 27 3.48 2.06 7.03
C VAL A 27 2.22 1.25 7.32
N PHE A 28 1.38 1.77 8.19
CA PHE A 28 0.10 1.18 8.54
C PHE A 28 -1.00 1.96 7.84
N LEU A 29 -1.86 1.25 7.10
CA LEU A 29 -3.02 1.83 6.44
C LEU A 29 -4.26 1.12 6.96
N ARG A 30 -5.19 1.89 7.51
CA ARG A 30 -6.48 1.35 7.93
C ARG A 30 -7.43 1.36 6.73
N VAL A 31 -7.64 0.19 6.13
CA VAL A 31 -8.44 0.02 4.91
C VAL A 31 -9.39 -1.17 5.09
N PRO A 32 -10.49 -1.04 5.86
CA PRO A 32 -11.24 -2.20 6.33
C PRO A 32 -11.76 -3.12 5.23
N GLN A 33 -12.27 -2.54 4.14
CA GLN A 33 -12.84 -3.29 3.03
C GLN A 33 -11.75 -4.07 2.28
N LEU A 34 -10.63 -3.41 1.97
CA LEU A 34 -9.50 -4.02 1.27
C LEU A 34 -8.85 -5.15 2.07
N GLU A 35 -8.73 -4.96 3.38
CA GLU A 35 -8.16 -5.95 4.30
C GLU A 35 -8.97 -7.26 4.27
N VAL A 36 -10.30 -7.16 4.36
CA VAL A 36 -11.21 -8.31 4.29
C VAL A 36 -11.12 -9.00 2.93
N GLU A 37 -11.13 -8.23 1.84
CA GLU A 37 -10.99 -8.78 0.48
C GLU A 37 -9.65 -9.51 0.30
N LEU A 38 -8.55 -8.93 0.77
CA LEU A 38 -7.23 -9.56 0.74
C LEU A 38 -7.22 -10.88 1.51
N LYS A 39 -7.74 -10.91 2.73
CA LYS A 39 -7.80 -12.14 3.52
C LYS A 39 -8.60 -13.22 2.81
N GLN A 40 -9.71 -12.88 2.16
CA GLN A 40 -10.50 -13.85 1.39
C GLN A 40 -9.70 -14.44 0.22
N VAL A 41 -8.97 -13.57 -0.51
CA VAL A 41 -8.10 -14.02 -1.60
C VAL A 41 -6.97 -14.90 -1.07
N LEU A 42 -6.28 -14.47 0.00
CA LEU A 42 -5.16 -15.19 0.61
C LEU A 42 -5.59 -16.52 1.25
N ALA A 43 -6.80 -16.60 1.81
CA ALA A 43 -7.34 -17.85 2.37
C ALA A 43 -7.60 -18.91 1.28
N GLY A 44 -7.97 -18.47 0.08
CA GLY A 44 -8.13 -19.37 -1.07
C GLY A 44 -6.80 -19.69 -1.77
N GLN A 45 -5.87 -18.74 -1.79
CA GLN A 45 -4.62 -18.79 -2.54
C GLN A 45 -3.50 -18.05 -1.79
N PRO A 46 -2.74 -18.76 -0.94
CA PRO A 46 -1.73 -18.15 -0.08
C PRO A 46 -0.45 -17.73 -0.81
N ASP A 47 -0.20 -18.27 -2.02
CA ASP A 47 1.12 -18.21 -2.64
C ASP A 47 1.20 -17.21 -3.81
N GLU A 48 2.15 -16.28 -3.67
CA GLU A 48 2.71 -15.31 -4.64
C GLU A 48 1.75 -14.25 -5.24
N PHE A 49 1.74 -13.09 -4.59
CA PHE A 49 1.28 -11.81 -5.16
C PHE A 49 2.46 -10.85 -5.38
N THR A 50 2.26 -9.86 -6.25
CA THR A 50 3.20 -8.77 -6.48
C THR A 50 2.51 -7.41 -6.37
N TYR A 51 3.29 -6.34 -6.44
CA TYR A 51 2.80 -4.98 -6.28
C TYR A 51 3.12 -4.13 -7.50
N ARG A 52 2.22 -3.21 -7.84
CA ARG A 52 2.46 -2.22 -8.89
C ARG A 52 1.89 -0.87 -8.51
N TRP A 53 2.73 0.16 -8.59
CA TRP A 53 2.30 1.54 -8.47
C TRP A 53 1.70 2.07 -9.77
N ALA A 54 0.66 2.87 -9.64
CA ALA A 54 0.08 3.68 -10.70
C ALA A 54 -0.25 5.08 -10.17
N TYR A 55 -0.34 6.05 -11.07
CA TYR A 55 -0.76 7.40 -10.76
C TYR A 55 -2.01 7.78 -11.53
N HIS A 56 -3.02 8.28 -10.83
CA HIS A 56 -4.21 8.85 -11.46
C HIS A 56 -4.13 10.40 -11.44
N PRO A 57 -3.76 11.05 -12.55
CA PRO A 57 -3.53 12.51 -12.58
C PRO A 57 -4.81 13.31 -12.32
N GLY A 58 -5.96 12.81 -12.76
CA GLY A 58 -7.25 13.50 -12.56
C GLY A 58 -7.70 13.61 -11.11
N TYR A 59 -7.21 12.72 -10.24
CA TYR A 59 -7.55 12.68 -8.81
C TYR A 59 -6.32 12.89 -7.92
N ARG A 60 -5.15 13.15 -8.52
CA ARG A 60 -3.85 13.25 -7.84
C ARG A 60 -3.66 12.14 -6.82
N LEU A 61 -3.81 10.90 -7.27
CA LEU A 61 -3.87 9.70 -6.45
C LEU A 61 -2.74 8.74 -6.82
N HIS A 62 -1.95 8.32 -5.82
CA HIS A 62 -0.96 7.26 -5.96
C HIS A 62 -1.62 5.94 -5.55
N VAL A 63 -1.65 4.96 -6.44
CA VAL A 63 -2.36 3.69 -6.20
C VAL A 63 -1.36 2.54 -6.18
N LEU A 64 -1.32 1.81 -5.07
CA LEU A 64 -0.63 0.53 -4.96
C LEU A 64 -1.61 -0.59 -5.27
N PHE A 65 -1.42 -1.23 -6.42
CA PHE A 65 -2.16 -2.44 -6.78
C PHE A 65 -1.45 -3.67 -6.25
N VAL A 66 -2.19 -4.53 -5.55
CA VAL A 66 -1.79 -5.91 -5.26
C VAL A 66 -2.31 -6.79 -6.40
N TYR A 67 -1.43 -7.60 -6.99
CA TYR A 67 -1.69 -8.38 -8.20
C TYR A 67 -1.38 -9.87 -7.99
N TRP A 68 -2.31 -10.74 -8.39
CA TRP A 68 -2.11 -12.20 -8.44
C TRP A 68 -1.97 -12.70 -9.88
N PRO A 69 -0.79 -13.20 -10.28
CA PRO A 69 -0.56 -13.67 -11.66
C PRO A 69 -1.44 -14.86 -12.06
N VAL A 70 -1.76 -15.74 -11.11
CA VAL A 70 -2.30 -17.08 -11.37
C VAL A 70 -3.77 -17.10 -11.84
N GLN A 71 -4.53 -16.01 -11.62
CA GLN A 71 -5.97 -15.93 -11.95
C GLN A 71 -6.31 -14.81 -12.95
N GLY A 72 -5.48 -14.62 -13.98
CA GLY A 72 -5.76 -13.62 -15.01
C GLY A 72 -5.59 -12.18 -14.52
N GLY A 73 -4.88 -11.98 -13.40
CA GLY A 73 -4.45 -10.67 -12.95
C GLY A 73 -5.46 -9.89 -12.12
N ILE A 74 -6.15 -10.58 -11.19
CA ILE A 74 -6.96 -9.93 -10.15
C ILE A 74 -6.12 -8.84 -9.50
N GLN A 75 -6.72 -7.66 -9.40
CA GLN A 75 -6.09 -6.46 -8.85
C GLN A 75 -7.05 -5.81 -7.87
N ILE A 76 -6.53 -5.47 -6.71
CA ILE A 76 -7.18 -4.58 -5.75
C ILE A 76 -6.15 -3.54 -5.33
N GLY A 77 -6.61 -2.30 -5.16
CA GLY A 77 -5.75 -1.15 -4.99
C GLY A 77 -5.99 -0.44 -3.65
N VAL A 78 -4.92 0.09 -3.07
CA VAL A 78 -5.00 1.14 -2.06
C VAL A 78 -4.52 2.45 -2.67
N GLY A 79 -5.38 3.47 -2.61
CA GLY A 79 -5.12 4.81 -3.13
C GLY A 79 -4.72 5.78 -2.03
N ILE A 80 -3.59 6.46 -2.18
CA ILE A 80 -3.09 7.49 -1.27
C ILE A 80 -3.16 8.85 -2.00
N PRO A 81 -4.03 9.78 -1.56
CA PRO A 81 -4.20 11.07 -2.23
C PRO A 81 -3.04 12.01 -1.92
N GLU A 82 -2.61 12.79 -2.92
CA GLU A 82 -1.70 13.92 -2.69
C GLU A 82 -2.39 15.01 -1.85
N GLY A 83 -1.60 15.70 -1.03
CA GLY A 83 -2.09 16.63 -0.02
C GLY A 83 -2.35 15.89 1.29
N PRO A 84 -3.56 15.37 1.57
CA PRO A 84 -3.85 14.69 2.84
C PRO A 84 -2.94 13.48 3.12
N GLY A 85 -2.47 12.77 2.08
CA GLY A 85 -1.59 11.61 2.20
C GLY A 85 -0.10 11.92 2.11
N ASP A 86 0.32 13.17 1.98
CA ASP A 86 1.72 13.52 1.69
C ASP A 86 2.69 13.04 2.77
N GLY A 87 2.28 13.01 4.04
CA GLY A 87 3.11 12.46 5.13
C GLY A 87 3.42 10.98 4.91
N ILE A 88 2.39 10.19 4.56
CA ILE A 88 2.53 8.77 4.27
C ILE A 88 3.36 8.55 3.01
N LEU A 89 3.06 9.28 1.93
CA LEU A 89 3.83 9.21 0.68
C LEU A 89 5.32 9.56 0.90
N ALA A 90 5.64 10.43 1.86
CA ALA A 90 7.03 10.78 2.17
C ALA A 90 7.73 9.65 2.92
N ALA A 91 7.03 9.02 3.88
CA ALA A 91 7.56 7.90 4.64
C ALA A 91 7.77 6.63 3.79
N MET A 92 7.02 6.49 2.70
CA MET A 92 7.12 5.38 1.76
C MET A 92 8.24 5.52 0.72
N GLU A 93 8.85 6.71 0.57
CA GLU A 93 9.91 6.90 -0.43
C GLU A 93 11.08 5.94 -0.17
N GLY A 94 11.43 5.14 -1.18
CA GLY A 94 12.36 4.03 -1.04
C GLY A 94 11.64 2.70 -0.87
N GLU A 95 12.05 1.91 0.14
CA GLU A 95 11.47 0.61 0.45
C GLU A 95 10.79 0.66 1.83
N SER A 96 9.54 0.19 1.90
CA SER A 96 8.73 0.17 3.11
C SER A 96 7.92 -1.12 3.20
N ASP A 97 7.70 -1.61 4.42
CA ASP A 97 6.72 -2.65 4.68
C ASP A 97 5.37 -2.00 4.99
N ILE A 98 4.33 -2.40 4.27
CA ILE A 98 2.98 -1.87 4.43
C ILE A 98 2.12 -2.88 5.17
N TYR A 99 1.36 -2.44 6.15
CA TYR A 99 0.45 -3.26 6.92
C TYR A 99 -0.96 -2.71 6.74
N LEU A 100 -1.81 -3.52 6.13
CA LEU A 100 -3.23 -3.20 6.01
C LEU A 100 -3.95 -3.73 7.25
N THR A 101 -4.60 -2.83 7.98
CA THR A 101 -5.18 -3.13 9.30
C THR A 101 -6.67 -2.79 9.40
N LEU A 102 -7.37 -3.52 10.26
CA LEU A 102 -8.70 -3.17 10.75
C LEU A 102 -8.64 -2.34 12.04
N GLU A 103 -7.57 -2.52 12.80
CA GLU A 103 -7.38 -1.90 14.11
C GLU A 103 -7.29 -0.38 13.98
N PRO A 104 -7.92 0.39 14.89
CA PRO A 104 -7.72 1.83 14.98
C PRO A 104 -6.24 2.16 15.09
N LEU A 105 -5.78 3.13 14.30
CA LEU A 105 -4.42 3.63 14.40
C LEU A 105 -4.36 4.69 15.51
N PRO A 106 -3.32 4.68 16.35
CA PRO A 106 -3.15 5.70 17.38
C PRO A 106 -2.93 7.07 16.74
N GLU A 107 -3.45 8.10 17.41
CA GLU A 107 -3.22 9.50 17.02
C GLU A 107 -1.81 9.91 17.47
N HIS A 108 -0.96 10.31 16.52
CA HIS A 108 0.39 10.87 16.76
C HIS A 108 1.40 9.97 17.48
N GLN A 109 1.93 8.97 16.75
CA GLN A 109 3.04 8.15 17.24
C GLN A 109 4.27 8.30 16.35
N GLU A 110 5.32 8.96 16.86
CA GLU A 110 6.61 9.09 16.15
C GLU A 110 7.42 7.78 16.20
N THR A 111 7.22 6.98 17.24
CA THR A 111 7.86 5.68 17.45
C THR A 111 6.90 4.72 18.16
N PHE A 112 6.68 3.53 17.59
CA PHE A 112 6.00 2.46 18.30
C PHE A 112 6.97 1.79 19.27
N GLU A 113 6.62 1.76 20.55
CA GLU A 113 7.26 0.82 21.48
C GLU A 113 6.86 -0.61 21.09
N GLY A 114 7.80 -1.57 21.26
CA GLY A 114 7.73 -2.88 20.62
C GLY A 114 6.47 -3.72 20.92
N GLU A 115 5.76 -3.45 22.02
CA GLU A 115 4.53 -4.17 22.38
C GLU A 115 3.34 -3.76 21.49
N ASP A 116 3.22 -2.49 21.13
CA ASP A 116 2.12 -1.98 20.30
C ASP A 116 2.30 -2.37 18.82
N LEU A 117 3.56 -2.43 18.35
CA LEU A 117 3.88 -3.00 17.04
C LEU A 117 3.48 -4.47 17.00
N GLY A 118 3.76 -5.20 18.08
CA GLY A 118 3.35 -6.59 18.24
C GLY A 118 1.84 -6.74 18.15
N LYS A 119 1.05 -5.85 18.75
CA LYS A 119 -0.42 -5.91 18.69
C LYS A 119 -0.98 -5.62 17.30
N VAL A 120 -0.45 -4.61 16.59
CA VAL A 120 -0.92 -4.31 15.22
C VAL A 120 -0.49 -5.41 14.25
N VAL A 121 0.73 -5.92 14.36
CA VAL A 121 1.21 -7.04 13.54
C VAL A 121 0.47 -8.34 13.88
N ALA A 122 0.16 -8.60 15.16
CA ALA A 122 -0.57 -9.81 15.59
C ALA A 122 -2.10 -9.70 15.42
N GLY A 123 -2.65 -8.48 15.31
CA GLY A 123 -4.07 -8.16 15.33
C GLY A 123 -4.82 -8.39 14.01
N MET A 124 -4.34 -9.32 13.17
CA MET A 124 -4.92 -9.62 11.86
C MET A 124 -4.67 -8.54 10.80
N THR A 125 -3.40 -8.17 10.61
CA THR A 125 -2.96 -7.32 9.49
C THR A 125 -2.55 -8.15 8.28
N VAL A 126 -2.73 -7.58 7.08
CA VAL A 126 -2.13 -8.13 5.86
C VAL A 126 -0.79 -7.41 5.63
N PRO A 127 0.35 -8.10 5.78
CA PRO A 127 1.66 -7.53 5.49
C PRO A 127 1.94 -7.56 3.98
N LEU A 128 2.31 -6.41 3.44
CA LEU A 128 2.87 -6.24 2.10
C LEU A 128 4.34 -5.84 2.26
N ALA A 129 5.23 -6.82 2.19
CA ALA A 129 6.66 -6.61 2.46
C ALA A 129 7.41 -6.03 1.25
N GLY A 130 8.43 -5.20 1.53
CA GLY A 130 9.39 -4.72 0.54
C GLY A 130 8.78 -3.85 -0.56
N VAL A 131 7.71 -3.12 -0.26
CA VAL A 131 7.03 -2.27 -1.24
C VAL A 131 7.93 -1.08 -1.56
N ARG A 132 8.30 -0.96 -2.83
CA ARG A 132 9.13 0.14 -3.32
C ARG A 132 8.28 1.24 -3.91
N PHE A 133 8.46 2.46 -3.45
CA PHE A 133 7.76 3.64 -3.94
C PHE A 133 8.74 4.76 -4.28
N SER A 134 8.45 5.47 -5.38
CA SER A 134 9.06 6.76 -5.66
C SER A 134 8.03 7.71 -6.22
N ARG A 135 8.01 8.94 -5.68
CA ARG A 135 7.16 10.03 -6.17
C ARG A 135 7.45 10.42 -7.62
N ARG A 136 8.66 10.10 -8.12
CA ARG A 136 8.99 10.29 -9.54
C ARG A 136 8.44 9.12 -10.33
N PHE A 137 7.19 9.21 -10.78
CA PHE A 137 6.82 8.49 -11.99
C PHE A 137 7.75 9.00 -13.09
N GLY A 138 8.68 8.16 -13.53
CA GLY A 138 9.64 8.50 -14.56
C GLY A 138 8.91 8.95 -15.82
N GLY A 139 8.96 10.26 -16.09
CA GLY A 139 9.07 10.74 -17.45
C GLY A 139 10.39 10.23 -18.00
N SER A 140 10.33 9.13 -18.74
CA SER A 140 11.40 8.73 -19.67
C SER A 140 10.74 8.38 -21.00
N ALA A 141 10.08 9.38 -21.59
CA ALA A 141 10.00 9.49 -23.03
C ALA A 141 11.11 10.46 -23.45
N GLY A 142 12.01 10.02 -24.33
CA GLY A 142 12.93 10.91 -25.05
C GLY A 142 14.40 10.87 -24.62
N GLY A 143 14.97 9.67 -24.49
CA GLY A 143 16.38 9.49 -24.83
C GLY A 143 16.50 9.38 -26.35
N GLU A 144 16.36 10.49 -27.08
CA GLU A 144 16.81 10.53 -28.47
C GLU A 144 18.34 10.58 -28.46
N SER A 145 18.95 9.42 -28.71
CA SER A 145 20.26 9.39 -29.34
C SER A 145 20.10 9.91 -30.76
N SER A 146 20.71 11.05 -31.03
CA SER A 146 21.17 11.48 -32.36
C SER A 146 22.45 12.26 -32.17
#